data_AF-A0A0Q9MZP7-F1
#
_entry.id   AF-A0A0Q9MZP7-F1
#
_cell.length_a   1.000
_cell.length_b   1.000
_cell.length_c   1.000
_cell.angle_alpha   90.00
_cell.angle_beta   90.00
_cell.angle_gamma   90.00
#
_symmetry.space_group_name_H-M   'P 1'
#
loop_
_entity.id
_entity.type
_entity.pdbx_description
1 polymer ?
#
loop_
_entity_poly.entity_id
_entity_poly.type
_entity_poly.pdbx_seq_one_letter_code
_entity_poly.pdbx_strand_id
1 'polypeptide(L)'
;MKFKVMAAVAACAGLLLAGCSGPPPQEQASPTATSTTEPKIVPDVTGKTFTQARDALGAAGIAWKTVGTDGAAFGDLPPDSTLVLRTEPEAGGEIERGSAVLHLKSTRAEADAARAAVLRSLRYEFRCSPTGNAITAEDNQVFHSVKAIWAAPAFKKLQSCDLYVDGTWHHDEFELEPDEAAVVKQIGAGGGDISLPSSA
;
A
#
# COMPACT_ATOMS: atom_id res chain seq x y z
N MET A 1 40.75 8.55 18.26
CA MET A 1 41.49 9.16 19.40
C MET A 1 40.53 9.33 20.58
N LYS A 2 40.99 9.02 21.81
CA LYS A 2 40.51 9.53 23.11
C LYS A 2 38.99 9.73 23.31
N PHE A 3 38.35 8.74 23.92
CA PHE A 3 37.15 8.95 24.74
C PHE A 3 37.45 9.94 25.88
N LYS A 4 36.44 10.68 26.35
CA LYS A 4 36.45 11.39 27.63
C LYS A 4 35.33 10.87 28.53
N VAL A 5 35.70 10.08 29.53
CA VAL A 5 34.83 9.78 30.68
C VAL A 5 35.00 10.93 31.67
N MET A 6 33.90 11.49 32.18
CA MET A 6 33.92 12.34 33.38
C MET A 6 33.56 11.47 34.58
N ALA A 7 34.44 11.44 35.58
CA ALA A 7 34.17 10.83 36.87
C ALA A 7 33.64 11.90 37.85
N ALA A 8 32.70 11.51 38.69
CA ALA A 8 32.33 12.23 39.90
C ALA A 8 32.49 11.27 41.08
N VAL A 9 33.49 11.52 41.94
CA VAL A 9 33.75 10.73 43.14
C VAL A 9 33.18 11.47 44.34
N ALA A 10 32.28 10.83 45.08
CA ALA A 10 31.82 11.29 46.38
C ALA A 10 32.06 10.15 47.38
N ALA A 11 33.11 10.30 48.20
CA ALA A 11 33.48 9.30 49.21
C ALA A 11 33.14 9.83 50.61
N CYS A 12 32.31 9.08 51.34
CA CYS A 12 32.14 9.22 52.78
C CYS A 12 32.47 7.87 53.42
N ALA A 13 33.58 7.81 54.17
CA ALA A 13 33.97 6.61 54.89
C ALA A 13 33.33 6.59 56.29
N GLY A 14 32.91 5.40 56.74
CA GLY A 14 32.33 5.19 58.06
C GLY A 14 32.49 3.74 58.51
N LEU A 15 33.64 3.43 59.12
CA LEU A 15 33.88 2.11 59.73
C LEU A 15 33.37 2.11 61.18
N LEU A 16 32.46 1.18 61.51
CA LEU A 16 32.34 0.63 62.86
C LEU A 16 32.01 -0.86 62.77
N LEU A 17 32.64 -1.65 63.65
CA LEU A 17 32.47 -3.09 63.77
C LEU A 17 31.64 -3.42 65.02
N ALA A 18 30.48 -4.03 64.82
CA ALA A 18 29.75 -4.78 65.84
C ALA A 18 28.90 -5.84 65.13
N GLY A 19 28.91 -7.08 65.62
CA GLY A 19 28.17 -8.19 65.00
C GLY A 19 26.98 -8.64 65.85
N CYS A 20 25.91 -9.07 65.18
CA CYS A 20 24.92 -10.00 65.71
C CYS A 20 24.26 -10.76 64.55
N SER A 21 23.78 -11.97 64.84
CA SER A 21 23.21 -12.95 63.90
C SER A 21 22.03 -12.41 63.07
N GLY A 22 22.13 -12.52 61.74
CA GLY A 22 20.99 -12.43 60.83
C GLY A 22 20.40 -13.82 60.52
N PRO A 23 19.11 -13.92 60.11
CA PRO A 23 18.51 -15.18 59.64
C PRO A 23 19.16 -15.71 58.35
N PRO A 24 18.94 -16.98 57.97
CA PRO A 24 19.39 -17.50 56.66
C PRO A 24 18.76 -16.69 55.50
N PRO A 25 19.36 -16.70 54.29
CA PRO A 25 18.86 -15.95 53.16
C PRO A 25 17.39 -16.30 52.88
N GLN A 26 16.51 -15.29 52.91
CA GLN A 26 15.16 -15.50 52.39
C GLN A 26 15.25 -15.75 50.90
N GLU A 27 14.78 -16.92 50.48
CA GLU A 27 14.65 -17.28 49.07
C GLU A 27 13.62 -16.32 48.43
N GLN A 28 14.14 -15.26 47.82
CA GLN A 28 13.33 -14.17 47.28
C GLN A 28 12.68 -14.64 45.98
N ALA A 29 11.60 -15.40 46.14
CA ALA A 29 10.80 -15.93 45.04
C ALA A 29 10.40 -14.80 44.09
N SER A 30 11.02 -14.77 42.91
CA SER A 30 10.64 -13.87 41.83
C SER A 30 9.15 -14.07 41.56
N PRO A 31 8.30 -13.02 41.61
CA PRO A 31 6.91 -13.16 41.25
C PRO A 31 6.84 -13.45 39.74
N THR A 32 6.61 -14.71 39.40
CA THR A 32 6.25 -15.11 38.03
C THR A 32 4.90 -14.48 37.72
N ALA A 33 4.95 -13.28 37.16
CA ALA A 33 3.79 -12.57 36.67
C ALA A 33 3.27 -13.30 35.43
N THR A 34 2.41 -14.29 35.66
CA THR A 34 1.62 -14.94 34.61
C THR A 34 0.69 -13.89 34.01
N SER A 35 1.16 -13.24 32.94
CA SER A 35 0.40 -12.26 32.18
C SER A 35 -0.74 -12.95 31.44
N THR A 36 -1.85 -13.15 32.13
CA THR A 36 -3.11 -13.65 31.56
C THR A 36 -3.72 -12.58 30.65
N THR A 37 -3.19 -12.48 29.43
CA THR A 37 -3.81 -11.70 28.35
C THR A 37 -5.14 -12.36 27.99
N GLU A 38 -6.23 -11.60 28.07
CA GLU A 38 -7.55 -12.05 27.63
C GLU A 38 -7.54 -12.40 26.12
N PRO A 39 -8.05 -13.58 25.71
CA PRO A 39 -8.05 -13.99 24.32
C PRO A 39 -8.95 -13.10 23.46
N LYS A 40 -8.47 -12.75 22.27
CA LYS A 40 -9.18 -11.87 21.32
C LYS A 40 -9.82 -12.69 20.21
N ILE A 41 -11.12 -12.46 19.96
CA ILE A 41 -11.87 -13.11 18.89
C ILE A 41 -11.54 -12.47 17.54
N VAL A 42 -11.17 -13.27 16.54
CA VAL A 42 -10.97 -12.83 15.15
C VAL A 42 -12.32 -12.46 14.53
N PRO A 43 -12.55 -11.20 14.10
CA PRO A 43 -13.77 -10.80 13.41
C PRO A 43 -13.84 -11.41 12.00
N ASP A 44 -15.04 -11.71 11.51
CA ASP A 44 -15.19 -12.10 10.11
C ASP A 44 -14.92 -10.89 9.19
N VAL A 45 -13.89 -11.02 8.37
CA VAL A 45 -13.43 -10.06 7.38
C VAL A 45 -13.41 -10.65 5.96
N THR A 46 -13.98 -11.84 5.78
CA THR A 46 -14.05 -12.54 4.49
C THR A 46 -14.82 -11.71 3.46
N GLY A 47 -14.25 -11.56 2.26
CA GLY A 47 -14.84 -10.75 1.18
C GLY A 47 -14.83 -9.23 1.41
N LYS A 48 -14.35 -8.74 2.57
CA LYS A 48 -14.11 -7.30 2.80
C LYS A 48 -12.85 -6.85 2.08
N THR A 49 -12.68 -5.54 1.89
CA THR A 49 -11.42 -4.97 1.42
C THR A 49 -10.34 -5.03 2.51
N PHE A 50 -9.06 -4.94 2.13
CA PHE A 50 -7.96 -4.92 3.08
C PHE A 50 -8.10 -3.78 4.11
N THR A 51 -8.51 -2.58 3.69
CA THR A 51 -8.81 -1.45 4.60
C THR A 51 -9.81 -1.85 5.68
N GLN A 52 -10.95 -2.41 5.27
CA GLN A 52 -12.03 -2.81 6.15
C GLN A 52 -11.61 -3.95 7.09
N ALA A 53 -10.78 -4.88 6.62
CA ALA A 53 -10.25 -5.98 7.41
C ALA A 53 -9.22 -5.51 8.45
N ARG A 54 -8.29 -4.64 8.03
CA ARG A 54 -7.30 -3.96 8.88
C ARG A 54 -7.98 -3.19 10.00
N ASP A 55 -9.03 -2.43 9.67
CA ASP A 55 -9.71 -1.57 10.63
C ASP A 55 -10.57 -2.38 11.61
N ALA A 56 -11.20 -3.48 11.16
CA ALA A 56 -11.90 -4.42 12.03
C ALA A 56 -10.96 -5.16 13.00
N LEU A 57 -9.81 -5.64 12.51
CA LEU A 57 -8.78 -6.26 13.37
C LEU A 57 -8.16 -5.25 14.34
N GLY A 58 -7.93 -4.01 13.88
CA GLY A 58 -7.48 -2.90 14.73
C GLY A 58 -8.48 -2.58 15.85
N ALA A 59 -9.78 -2.58 15.57
CA ALA A 59 -10.83 -2.38 16.57
C ALA A 59 -10.90 -3.54 17.60
N ALA A 60 -10.60 -4.78 17.18
CA ALA A 60 -10.42 -5.92 18.08
C ALA A 60 -9.06 -5.92 18.83
N GLY A 61 -8.17 -4.95 18.55
CA GLY A 61 -6.82 -4.88 19.10
C GLY A 61 -5.92 -6.04 18.64
N ILE A 62 -6.20 -6.62 17.47
CA ILE A 62 -5.47 -7.75 16.87
C ILE A 62 -4.47 -7.20 15.84
N ALA A 63 -3.18 -7.50 16.05
CA ALA A 63 -2.14 -7.25 15.04
C ALA A 63 -2.32 -8.20 13.86
N TRP A 64 -1.86 -7.82 12.67
CA TRP A 64 -2.12 -8.58 11.44
C TRP A 64 -0.88 -8.69 10.54
N LYS A 65 -0.93 -9.67 9.63
CA LYS A 65 0.03 -9.91 8.54
C LYS A 65 -0.74 -10.18 7.25
N THR A 66 -0.09 -10.06 6.09
CA THR A 66 -0.71 -10.22 4.77
C THR A 66 0.06 -11.19 3.90
N VAL A 67 -0.65 -12.15 3.30
CA VAL A 67 -0.10 -13.11 2.32
C VAL A 67 -0.96 -13.14 1.05
N GLY A 68 -0.35 -13.40 -0.10
CA GLY A 68 -1.05 -13.47 -1.37
C GLY A 68 -1.73 -14.80 -1.67
N THR A 69 -2.32 -14.89 -2.86
CA THR A 69 -2.83 -16.13 -3.48
C THR A 69 -1.73 -17.17 -3.74
N ASP A 70 -0.49 -16.71 -3.85
CA ASP A 70 0.76 -17.50 -3.94
C ASP A 70 1.27 -17.98 -2.57
N GLY A 71 0.66 -17.55 -1.47
CA GLY A 71 1.14 -17.77 -0.10
C GLY A 71 2.36 -16.92 0.29
N ALA A 72 2.85 -16.05 -0.59
CA ALA A 72 3.98 -15.17 -0.30
C ALA A 72 3.56 -14.02 0.62
N ALA A 73 4.39 -13.69 1.60
CA ALA A 73 4.15 -12.52 2.45
C ALA A 73 4.33 -11.23 1.64
N PHE A 74 3.38 -10.30 1.76
CA PHE A 74 3.41 -9.04 1.01
C PHE A 74 4.60 -8.16 1.37
N GLY A 75 5.04 -8.18 2.64
CA GLY A 75 6.13 -7.35 3.17
C GLY A 75 5.70 -5.90 3.39
N ASP A 76 5.19 -5.28 2.32
CA ASP A 76 4.65 -3.93 2.30
C ASP A 76 3.11 -3.93 2.44
N LEU A 77 2.46 -2.76 2.47
CA LEU A 77 1.00 -2.67 2.45
C LEU A 77 0.43 -3.14 1.10
N PRO A 78 -0.56 -4.03 1.06
CA PRO A 78 -1.32 -4.31 -0.16
C PRO A 78 -2.16 -3.08 -0.59
N PRO A 79 -2.74 -3.09 -1.80
CA PRO A 79 -3.73 -2.09 -2.20
C PRO A 79 -4.96 -2.14 -1.28
N ASP A 80 -5.47 -0.98 -0.88
CA ASP A 80 -6.64 -0.86 0.03
C ASP A 80 -7.90 -1.57 -0.50
N SER A 81 -8.04 -1.64 -1.83
CA SER A 81 -9.15 -2.32 -2.54
C SER A 81 -9.02 -3.84 -2.66
N THR A 82 -7.86 -4.43 -2.35
CA THR A 82 -7.65 -5.88 -2.42
C THR A 82 -8.59 -6.61 -1.46
N LEU A 83 -9.28 -7.64 -1.92
CA LEU A 83 -10.23 -8.41 -1.11
C LEU A 83 -9.53 -9.47 -0.26
N VAL A 84 -10.05 -9.72 0.94
CA VAL A 84 -9.63 -10.84 1.81
C VAL A 84 -10.39 -12.12 1.43
N LEU A 85 -9.65 -13.21 1.27
CA LEU A 85 -10.16 -14.56 0.96
C LEU A 85 -10.45 -15.39 2.21
N ARG A 86 -9.60 -15.29 3.24
CA ARG A 86 -9.78 -15.88 4.58
C ARG A 86 -8.83 -15.23 5.60
N THR A 87 -9.03 -15.56 6.87
CA THR A 87 -8.06 -15.30 7.95
C THR A 87 -7.49 -16.61 8.49
N GLU A 88 -6.27 -16.56 9.05
CA GLU A 88 -5.71 -17.61 9.91
C GLU A 88 -5.25 -16.99 11.25
N PRO A 89 -5.83 -17.35 12.41
CA PRO A 89 -7.01 -18.20 12.61
C PRO A 89 -8.26 -17.72 11.86
N GLU A 90 -9.19 -18.65 11.62
CA GLU A 90 -10.48 -18.35 10.98
C GLU A 90 -11.36 -17.44 11.86
N ALA A 91 -12.40 -16.85 11.26
CA ALA A 91 -13.34 -15.98 11.96
C ALA A 91 -14.02 -16.70 13.15
N GLY A 92 -14.11 -16.02 14.29
CA GLY A 92 -14.56 -16.61 15.56
C GLY A 92 -13.46 -17.33 16.35
N GLY A 93 -12.28 -17.56 15.76
CA GLY A 93 -11.12 -18.13 16.46
C GLY A 93 -10.50 -17.17 17.48
N GLU A 94 -9.80 -17.71 18.47
CA GLU A 94 -9.16 -16.96 19.55
C GLU A 94 -7.66 -16.70 19.30
N ILE A 95 -7.18 -15.51 19.70
CA ILE A 95 -5.77 -15.14 19.73
C ILE A 95 -5.42 -14.57 21.12
N GLU A 96 -4.69 -15.33 21.93
CA GLU A 96 -4.07 -14.82 23.17
C GLU A 96 -2.88 -13.88 22.87
N ARG A 97 -2.06 -14.24 21.88
CA ARG A 97 -0.77 -13.59 21.61
C ARG A 97 -0.33 -13.87 20.17
N GLY A 98 -0.04 -12.81 19.39
CA GLY A 98 0.46 -12.95 18.03
C GLY A 98 -0.22 -12.00 17.05
N SER A 99 -0.54 -12.51 15.86
CA SER A 99 -1.16 -11.75 14.78
C SER A 99 -2.03 -12.66 13.90
N ALA A 100 -3.17 -12.16 13.43
CA ALA A 100 -3.94 -12.84 12.39
C ALA A 100 -3.26 -12.70 11.02
N VAL A 101 -3.31 -13.73 10.18
CA VAL A 101 -2.84 -13.69 8.79
C VAL A 101 -4.04 -13.46 7.88
N LEU A 102 -4.00 -12.39 7.07
CA LEU A 102 -4.95 -12.09 6.02
C LEU A 102 -4.47 -12.73 4.71
N HIS A 103 -5.26 -13.65 4.15
CA HIS A 103 -5.04 -14.20 2.81
C HIS A 103 -5.74 -13.31 1.80
N LEU A 104 -5.01 -12.77 0.84
CA LEU A 104 -5.47 -11.73 -0.07
C LEU A 104 -5.75 -12.28 -1.47
N LYS A 105 -6.73 -11.69 -2.17
CA LYS A 105 -7.09 -12.00 -3.57
C LYS A 105 -6.16 -11.33 -4.59
N SER A 106 -4.86 -11.34 -4.32
CA SER A 106 -3.78 -10.88 -5.20
C SER A 106 -2.44 -11.35 -4.65
N THR A 107 -1.49 -11.66 -5.52
CA THR A 107 -0.06 -11.82 -5.22
C THR A 107 0.59 -10.46 -4.94
N ARG A 108 1.82 -10.47 -4.38
CA ARG A 108 2.63 -9.25 -4.29
C ARG A 108 2.92 -8.67 -5.69
N ALA A 109 3.25 -9.51 -6.66
CA ALA A 109 3.62 -9.07 -8.01
C ALA A 109 2.48 -8.32 -8.73
N GLU A 110 1.24 -8.80 -8.61
CA GLU A 110 0.06 -8.11 -9.15
C GLU A 110 -0.18 -6.75 -8.46
N ALA A 111 0.07 -6.65 -7.15
CA ALA A 111 -0.06 -5.41 -6.40
C ALA A 111 1.04 -4.38 -6.76
N ASP A 112 2.29 -4.83 -6.89
CA ASP A 112 3.41 -3.97 -7.31
C ASP A 112 3.22 -3.50 -8.76
N ALA A 113 2.72 -4.36 -9.65
CA ALA A 113 2.32 -3.99 -11.01
C ALA A 113 1.14 -2.99 -11.04
N ALA A 114 0.12 -3.17 -10.20
CA ALA A 114 -1.00 -2.24 -10.09
C ALA A 114 -0.54 -0.86 -9.54
N ARG A 115 0.38 -0.84 -8.57
CA ARG A 115 1.02 0.39 -8.07
C ARG A 115 1.80 1.10 -9.18
N ALA A 116 2.58 0.36 -9.97
CA ALA A 116 3.30 0.90 -11.12
C ALA A 116 2.36 1.47 -12.19
N ALA A 117 1.29 0.75 -12.55
CA ALA A 117 0.28 1.22 -13.51
C ALA A 117 -0.43 2.50 -13.04
N VAL A 118 -0.75 2.61 -11.75
CA VAL A 118 -1.29 3.87 -11.18
C VAL A 118 -0.28 5.01 -11.31
N LEU A 119 0.99 4.80 -10.96
CA LEU A 119 2.02 5.82 -11.12
C LEU A 119 2.25 6.21 -12.59
N ARG A 120 2.25 5.25 -13.53
CA ARG A 120 2.28 5.53 -14.97
C ARG A 120 1.08 6.36 -15.42
N SER A 121 -0.12 6.10 -14.91
CA SER A 121 -1.32 6.85 -15.29
C SER A 121 -1.26 8.35 -14.97
N LEU A 122 -0.39 8.76 -14.04
CA LEU A 122 -0.13 10.17 -13.71
C LEU A 122 0.75 10.89 -14.75
N ARG A 123 1.43 10.15 -15.63
CA ARG A 123 2.28 10.68 -16.71
C ARG A 123 1.46 11.18 -17.91
N TYR A 124 0.21 10.72 -18.04
CA TYR A 124 -0.62 10.96 -19.22
C TYR A 124 -1.45 12.25 -19.08
N GLU A 125 -1.37 13.08 -20.11
CA GLU A 125 -2.19 14.27 -20.27
C GLU A 125 -2.81 14.26 -21.67
N PHE A 126 -4.14 14.22 -21.74
CA PHE A 126 -4.90 14.29 -22.98
C PHE A 126 -5.40 15.73 -23.16
N ARG A 127 -4.94 16.41 -24.21
CA ARG A 127 -5.44 17.75 -24.58
C ARG A 127 -6.45 17.59 -25.70
N CYS A 128 -7.67 18.06 -25.49
CA CYS A 128 -8.75 17.91 -26.48
C CYS A 128 -9.41 19.26 -26.81
N SER A 129 -9.53 19.57 -28.10
CA SER A 129 -10.20 20.78 -28.59
C SER A 129 -11.59 20.45 -29.16
N PRO A 130 -12.63 21.24 -28.83
CA PRO A 130 -13.93 21.18 -29.48
C PRO A 130 -14.06 22.03 -30.76
N THR A 131 -13.07 22.86 -31.12
CA THR A 131 -13.13 23.71 -32.32
C THR A 131 -12.14 23.35 -33.43
N GLY A 132 -11.09 22.57 -33.14
CA GLY A 132 -10.15 22.13 -34.18
C GLY A 132 -9.10 21.12 -33.70
N ASN A 133 -7.86 21.34 -34.11
CA ASN A 133 -6.69 20.52 -33.77
C ASN A 133 -6.11 20.95 -32.39
N ALA A 134 -5.98 20.01 -31.46
CA ALA A 134 -5.59 20.25 -30.08
C ALA A 134 -4.09 20.61 -29.88
N ILE A 135 -3.23 20.47 -30.90
CA ILE A 135 -1.88 21.04 -30.90
C ILE A 135 -1.94 22.58 -30.96
N THR A 136 -2.88 23.12 -31.74
CA THR A 136 -2.92 24.56 -32.13
C THR A 136 -4.06 25.36 -31.53
N ALA A 137 -5.07 24.72 -30.94
CA ALA A 137 -6.26 25.39 -30.43
C ALA A 137 -6.07 25.97 -29.01
N GLU A 138 -6.55 27.18 -28.78
CA GLU A 138 -6.50 27.86 -27.48
C GLU A 138 -7.60 27.37 -26.50
N ASP A 139 -8.60 26.62 -27.00
CA ASP A 139 -9.77 26.16 -26.23
C ASP A 139 -9.62 24.74 -25.63
N ASN A 140 -8.37 24.28 -25.52
CA ASN A 140 -8.01 22.95 -25.06
C ASN A 140 -8.53 22.63 -23.66
N GLN A 141 -9.25 21.52 -23.54
CA GLN A 141 -9.59 20.88 -22.28
C GLN A 141 -8.57 19.79 -21.96
N VAL A 142 -8.08 19.77 -20.72
CA VAL A 142 -7.06 18.84 -20.24
C VAL A 142 -7.70 17.73 -19.41
N PHE A 143 -7.35 16.48 -19.70
CA PHE A 143 -7.83 15.29 -19.00
C PHE A 143 -6.67 14.33 -18.67
N HIS A 144 -6.74 13.62 -17.54
CA HIS A 144 -5.74 12.61 -17.15
C HIS A 144 -6.26 11.16 -17.25
N SER A 145 -7.37 10.95 -17.97
CA SER A 145 -7.81 9.60 -18.36
C SER A 145 -8.86 9.64 -19.46
N VAL A 146 -8.88 8.62 -20.33
CA VAL A 146 -9.93 8.41 -21.34
C VAL A 146 -11.33 8.34 -20.71
N LYS A 147 -11.45 7.82 -19.48
CA LYS A 147 -12.71 7.83 -18.71
C LYS A 147 -13.20 9.24 -18.38
N ALA A 148 -12.29 10.18 -18.08
CA ALA A 148 -12.66 11.57 -17.84
C ALA A 148 -13.09 12.28 -19.15
N ILE A 149 -12.44 11.96 -20.28
CA ILE A 149 -12.84 12.44 -21.61
C ILE A 149 -14.27 11.98 -21.93
N TRP A 150 -14.58 10.69 -21.79
CA TRP A 150 -15.92 10.13 -22.04
C TRP A 150 -17.00 10.65 -21.08
N ALA A 151 -16.63 11.02 -19.85
CA ALA A 151 -17.54 11.61 -18.88
C ALA A 151 -17.76 13.12 -19.07
N ALA A 152 -16.96 13.79 -19.93
CA ALA A 152 -17.04 15.22 -20.13
C ALA A 152 -18.36 15.63 -20.83
N PRO A 153 -19.09 16.65 -20.37
CA PRO A 153 -20.25 17.19 -21.09
C PRO A 153 -19.91 17.69 -22.50
N ALA A 154 -18.64 18.04 -22.74
CA ALA A 154 -18.11 18.43 -24.03
C ALA A 154 -17.77 17.24 -24.96
N PHE A 155 -17.78 15.98 -24.51
CA PHE A 155 -17.24 14.83 -25.24
C PHE A 155 -17.72 14.76 -26.70
N LYS A 156 -19.04 14.87 -26.93
CA LYS A 156 -19.67 14.84 -28.27
C LYS A 156 -19.34 16.05 -29.17
N LYS A 157 -18.55 17.00 -28.68
CA LYS A 157 -18.08 18.19 -29.41
C LYS A 157 -16.57 18.19 -29.61
N LEU A 158 -15.82 17.33 -28.92
CA LEU A 158 -14.36 17.23 -29.11
C LEU A 158 -14.09 16.73 -30.53
N GLN A 159 -13.24 17.46 -31.26
CA GLN A 159 -12.87 17.14 -32.65
C GLN A 159 -11.52 16.42 -32.73
N SER A 160 -10.63 16.67 -31.78
CA SER A 160 -9.34 16.00 -31.64
C SER A 160 -8.97 15.86 -30.16
N CYS A 161 -8.10 14.88 -29.87
CA CYS A 161 -7.45 14.69 -28.58
C CYS A 161 -6.00 14.23 -28.83
N ASP A 162 -5.03 15.00 -28.35
CA ASP A 162 -3.60 14.69 -28.41
C ASP A 162 -3.13 14.13 -27.06
N LEU A 163 -2.34 13.04 -27.11
CA LEU A 163 -1.70 12.45 -25.93
C LEU A 163 -0.32 13.08 -25.70
N TYR A 164 -0.11 13.54 -24.47
CA TYR A 164 1.18 13.94 -23.94
C TYR A 164 1.59 12.93 -22.86
N VAL A 165 2.87 12.53 -22.86
CA VAL A 165 3.48 11.67 -21.85
C VAL A 165 4.63 12.44 -21.19
N ASP A 166 4.61 12.57 -19.86
CA ASP A 166 5.52 13.42 -19.09
C ASP A 166 5.59 14.88 -19.62
N GLY A 167 4.47 15.39 -20.14
CA GLY A 167 4.37 16.72 -20.75
C GLY A 167 4.93 16.83 -22.18
N THR A 168 5.44 15.74 -22.77
CA THR A 168 5.96 15.67 -24.14
C THR A 168 4.89 15.14 -25.10
N TRP A 169 4.69 15.82 -26.24
CA TRP A 169 3.82 15.34 -27.32
C TRP A 169 4.61 14.45 -28.28
N HIS A 170 4.18 13.20 -28.43
CA HIS A 170 4.85 12.22 -29.28
C HIS A 170 4.09 12.05 -30.61
N HIS A 171 4.76 12.38 -31.72
CA HIS A 171 4.13 12.50 -33.04
C HIS A 171 4.71 11.57 -34.11
N ASP A 172 6.02 11.24 -34.02
CA ASP A 172 6.70 10.38 -35.00
C ASP A 172 6.77 8.91 -34.56
N GLU A 173 7.36 8.64 -33.38
CA GLU A 173 7.43 7.31 -32.76
C GLU A 173 7.25 7.40 -31.22
N PHE A 174 6.58 6.41 -30.64
CA PHE A 174 6.51 6.18 -29.18
C PHE A 174 6.39 4.68 -28.89
N GLU A 175 7.34 4.13 -28.13
CA GLU A 175 7.29 2.73 -27.69
C GLU A 175 6.28 2.59 -26.54
N LEU A 176 5.05 2.20 -26.86
CA LEU A 176 3.98 1.90 -25.91
C LEU A 176 4.38 0.75 -24.99
N GLU A 177 4.20 0.89 -23.67
CA GLU A 177 4.33 -0.26 -22.77
C GLU A 177 3.25 -1.33 -23.08
N PRO A 178 3.47 -2.62 -22.77
CA PRO A 178 2.57 -3.70 -23.19
C PRO A 178 1.10 -3.55 -22.75
N ASP A 179 0.83 -2.83 -21.65
CA ASP A 179 -0.53 -2.47 -21.22
C ASP A 179 -1.11 -1.25 -21.95
N GLU A 180 -0.29 -0.25 -22.32
CA GLU A 180 -0.73 0.85 -23.18
C GLU A 180 -1.11 0.34 -24.58
N ALA A 181 -0.27 -0.54 -25.16
CA ALA A 181 -0.54 -1.21 -26.43
C ALA A 181 -1.82 -2.06 -26.38
N ALA A 182 -2.14 -2.68 -25.24
CA ALA A 182 -3.39 -3.41 -25.04
C ALA A 182 -4.63 -2.49 -25.00
N VAL A 183 -4.53 -1.32 -24.34
CA VAL A 183 -5.61 -0.30 -24.32
C VAL A 183 -5.84 0.29 -25.71
N VAL A 184 -4.77 0.65 -26.41
CA VAL A 184 -4.81 1.11 -27.81
C VAL A 184 -5.50 0.08 -28.71
N LYS A 185 -5.07 -1.19 -28.63
CA LYS A 185 -5.70 -2.30 -29.37
C LYS A 185 -7.19 -2.47 -29.04
N GLN A 186 -7.59 -2.27 -27.79
CA GLN A 186 -9.00 -2.32 -27.37
C GLN A 186 -9.83 -1.16 -27.93
N ILE A 187 -9.29 0.06 -27.97
CA ILE A 187 -9.98 1.24 -28.52
C ILE A 187 -10.19 1.06 -30.03
N GLY A 188 -9.16 0.61 -30.77
CA GLY A 188 -9.26 0.32 -32.20
C GLY A 188 -10.26 -0.81 -32.51
N ALA A 189 -10.24 -1.89 -31.72
CA ALA A 189 -11.23 -2.97 -31.83
C ALA A 189 -12.66 -2.52 -31.47
N GLY A 190 -12.80 -1.45 -30.68
CA GLY A 190 -14.08 -0.80 -30.36
C GLY A 190 -14.60 0.17 -31.44
N GLY A 191 -13.87 0.35 -32.55
CA GLY A 191 -14.22 1.29 -33.61
C GLY A 191 -13.87 2.75 -33.30
N GLY A 192 -13.00 3.00 -32.30
CA GLY A 192 -12.35 4.30 -32.14
C GLY A 192 -11.19 4.44 -33.11
N ASP A 193 -11.09 5.59 -33.78
CA ASP A 193 -9.91 5.92 -34.59
C ASP A 193 -8.72 6.26 -33.67
N ILE A 194 -7.52 5.81 -34.06
CA ILE A 194 -6.27 6.07 -33.36
C ILE A 194 -5.17 6.28 -34.41
N SER A 195 -4.82 7.53 -34.64
CA SER A 195 -3.60 7.88 -35.36
C SER A 195 -2.40 7.68 -34.42
N LEU A 196 -1.85 6.47 -34.40
CA LEU A 196 -0.59 6.20 -33.70
C LEU A 196 0.58 6.80 -34.50
N PRO A 197 1.57 7.42 -33.82
CA PRO A 197 2.95 7.47 -34.29
C PRO A 197 3.41 6.03 -34.64
N SER A 198 4.19 5.85 -35.71
CA SER A 198 4.19 4.58 -36.47
C SER A 198 4.52 3.33 -35.64
N SER A 199 3.51 2.48 -35.42
CA SER A 199 3.68 1.16 -34.83
C SER A 199 4.27 0.18 -35.86
N ALA A 200 5.60 0.05 -35.86
CA ALA A 200 6.37 -0.89 -36.67
C ALA A 200 6.62 -2.22 -35.95
#